data_AF-A0A2G2YZB5-F1
#
_entry.id   AF-A0A2G2YZB5-F1
#
_cell.length_a   1.000
_cell.length_b   1.000
_cell.length_c   1.000
_cell.angle_alpha   90.00
_cell.angle_beta   90.00
_cell.angle_gamma   90.00
#
_symmetry.space_group_name_H-M   'P 1'
#
loop_
_entity.id
_entity.type
_entity.pdbx_description
1 polymer ?
#
loop_
_entity_poly.entity_id
_entity_poly.type
_entity_poly.pdbx_seq_one_letter_code
_entity_poly.pdbx_strand_id
1 'polypeptide(L)' 'MGAQNFILLVVGIYFCINSVAFADEGTATYYTAPYVPSSCYGYQDNGVMIAAASDTIWGNRAACGRMYRVTCTGPTN' A
#
# COMPACT_ATOMS: atom_id res chain seq x y z
N MET A 1 -34.24 30.47 4.28
CA MET A 1 -33.06 30.48 3.37
C MET A 1 -31.74 30.19 4.09
N GLY A 2 -31.50 30.69 5.32
CA GLY A 2 -30.23 30.45 6.03
C GLY A 2 -29.98 29.01 6.53
N ALA A 3 -30.99 28.35 7.12
CA ALA A 3 -30.84 27.00 7.65
C ALA A 3 -30.57 25.93 6.57
N GLN A 4 -31.20 26.06 5.40
CA GLN A 4 -31.01 25.11 4.30
C GLN A 4 -29.60 25.22 3.69
N ASN A 5 -29.09 26.43 3.50
CA ASN A 5 -27.71 26.63 3.04
C ASN A 5 -26.69 26.14 4.07
N PHE A 6 -26.98 26.30 5.36
CA PHE A 6 -26.13 25.78 6.44
C PHE A 6 -26.09 24.24 6.44
N ILE A 7 -27.24 23.58 6.28
CA ILE A 7 -27.31 22.11 6.18
C ILE A 7 -26.52 21.60 4.97
N LEU A 8 -26.64 22.26 3.82
CA LEU A 8 -25.88 21.88 2.61
C LEU A 8 -24.37 22.01 2.81
N LEU A 9 -23.91 23.06 3.50
CA LEU A 9 -22.49 23.23 3.84
C LEU A 9 -21.97 22.12 4.75
N VAL A 10 -22.73 21.77 5.80
CA VAL A 10 -22.35 20.71 6.74
C VAL A 10 -22.25 19.35 6.04
N VAL A 11 -23.21 19.03 5.16
CA VAL A 11 -23.17 17.79 4.36
C VAL A 11 -21.97 17.79 3.42
N GLY A 12 -21.68 18.89 2.73
CA GLY A 12 -20.53 18.99 1.83
C GLY A 12 -19.19 18.77 2.56
N ILE A 13 -19.02 19.40 3.73
CA ILE A 13 -17.83 19.23 4.57
C ILE A 13 -17.70 17.77 5.03
N TYR A 14 -18.79 17.13 5.45
CA TYR A 14 -18.78 15.73 5.87
C TYR A 14 -18.26 14.78 4.77
N PHE A 15 -18.69 14.98 3.52
CA PHE A 15 -18.19 14.19 2.39
C PHE A 15 -16.69 14.42 2.14
N CYS A 16 -16.20 15.65 2.27
CA CYS A 16 -14.78 15.95 2.06
C CYS A 16 -13.84 15.40 3.15
N ILE A 17 -14.35 15.11 4.35
CA ILE A 17 -13.54 14.57 5.46
C ILE A 17 -13.29 13.06 5.30
N ASN A 18 -14.09 12.36 4.50
CA ASN A 18 -13.90 10.94 4.25
C ASN A 18 -12.72 10.73 3.28
N SER A 19 -11.53 10.47 3.82
CA SER A 19 -10.38 10.07 3.01
C SER A 19 -10.56 8.62 2.56
N VAL A 20 -10.89 8.42 1.29
CA VAL A 20 -10.93 7.09 0.66
C VAL A 20 -9.49 6.68 0.38
N ALA A 21 -8.91 5.88 1.26
CA ALA A 21 -7.63 5.21 0.96
C ALA A 21 -7.90 4.06 -0.02
N PHE A 22 -7.59 4.28 -1.30
CA PHE A 22 -7.61 3.22 -2.30
C PHE A 22 -6.31 2.40 -2.17
N ALA A 23 -6.44 1.16 -1.71
CA ALA A 23 -5.35 0.19 -1.73
C ALA A 23 -5.55 -0.75 -2.92
N ASP A 24 -4.45 -1.21 -3.52
CA ASP A 24 -4.52 -2.22 -4.56
C ASP A 24 -4.73 -3.60 -3.93
N GLU A 25 -5.62 -4.40 -4.51
CA GLU A 25 -5.88 -5.77 -4.06
C GLU A 25 -4.95 -6.73 -4.81
N GLY A 26 -4.36 -7.68 -4.08
CA GLY A 26 -3.46 -8.64 -4.70
C GLY A 26 -3.15 -9.84 -3.81
N THR A 27 -2.47 -10.81 -4.39
CA THR A 27 -1.99 -12.01 -3.68
C THR A 27 -0.60 -11.75 -3.13
N ALA A 28 -0.40 -12.03 -1.84
CA ALA A 28 0.91 -12.05 -1.22
C ALA A 28 1.36 -13.50 -1.00
N THR A 29 2.67 -13.75 -1.15
CA THR A 29 3.33 -15.00 -0.79
C THR A 29 4.58 -14.69 0.03
N TYR A 30 5.20 -15.72 0.59
CA TYR A 30 6.48 -15.60 1.29
C TYR A 30 7.47 -16.59 0.70
N TYR A 31 8.76 -16.30 0.89
CA TYR A 31 9.86 -17.21 0.59
C TYR A 31 10.84 -17.17 1.76
N THR A 32 11.63 -18.24 1.91
CA THR A 32 12.65 -18.33 2.95
C THR A 32 14.01 -17.88 2.41
N ALA A 33 14.96 -17.62 3.31
CA ALA A 33 16.33 -17.26 2.97
C ALA A 33 16.95 -18.21 1.91
N PRO A 34 17.86 -17.73 1.06
CA PRO A 34 18.55 -16.43 1.15
C PRO A 34 17.77 -15.24 0.57
N TYR A 35 17.78 -14.11 1.28
CA TYR A 35 17.15 -12.83 0.84
C TYR A 35 18.07 -11.94 -0.01
N VAL A 36 19.33 -12.34 -0.16
CA VAL A 36 20.34 -11.68 -0.99
C VAL A 36 20.83 -12.65 -2.08
N PRO A 37 21.18 -12.16 -3.28
CA PRO A 37 21.14 -10.75 -3.70
C PRO A 37 19.72 -10.29 -4.08
N SER A 38 19.40 -9.03 -3.77
CA SER A 38 18.18 -8.37 -4.24
C SER A 38 18.45 -7.55 -5.51
N SER A 39 17.43 -7.39 -6.36
CA SER A 39 17.55 -6.54 -7.56
C SER A 39 17.76 -5.04 -7.23
N CYS A 40 17.36 -4.60 -6.04
CA CYS A 40 17.51 -3.22 -5.58
C CYS A 40 18.91 -2.90 -5.05
N TYR A 41 19.47 -3.78 -4.20
CA TYR A 41 20.65 -3.46 -3.39
C TYR A 41 21.75 -4.53 -3.44
N GLY A 42 21.63 -5.52 -4.33
CA GLY A 42 22.62 -6.61 -4.44
C GLY A 42 22.72 -7.37 -3.13
N TYR A 43 23.93 -7.51 -2.60
CA TYR A 43 24.25 -8.30 -1.40
C TYR A 43 23.99 -7.58 -0.07
N GLN A 44 23.38 -6.41 -0.08
CA GLN A 44 23.04 -5.72 1.16
C GLN A 44 21.92 -6.46 1.92
N ASP A 45 22.21 -6.86 3.15
CA ASP A 45 21.22 -7.42 4.07
C ASP A 45 20.40 -6.29 4.71
N ASN A 46 19.12 -6.24 4.38
CA ASN A 46 18.15 -5.29 4.94
C ASN A 46 17.26 -5.94 6.02
N GLY A 47 17.63 -7.12 6.50
CA GLY A 47 16.88 -7.89 7.50
C GLY A 47 15.65 -8.59 6.92
N VAL A 48 14.69 -8.88 7.80
CA VAL A 48 13.51 -9.72 7.49
C VAL A 48 12.25 -8.92 7.17
N MET A 49 12.19 -7.64 7.51
CA MET A 49 11.06 -6.76 7.19
C MET A 49 11.20 -6.20 5.78
N ILE A 50 11.26 -7.10 4.81
CA ILE A 50 11.43 -6.81 3.38
C ILE A 50 10.27 -7.41 2.58
N ALA A 51 10.05 -6.90 1.37
CA ALA A 51 9.09 -7.46 0.43
C ALA A 51 9.70 -7.53 -0.97
N ALA A 52 9.43 -8.61 -1.69
CA ALA A 52 9.69 -8.70 -3.13
C ALA A 52 8.46 -8.17 -3.88
N ALA A 53 8.68 -7.31 -4.88
CA ALA A 53 7.61 -6.78 -5.72
C ALA A 53 7.41 -7.67 -6.94
N SER A 54 6.15 -8.00 -7.26
CA SER A 54 5.76 -8.59 -8.55
C SER A 54 5.99 -7.61 -9.70
N ASP A 55 5.99 -8.09 -10.94
CA ASP A 55 6.19 -7.24 -12.13
C ASP A 55 5.21 -6.06 -12.19
N THR A 56 3.97 -6.25 -11.72
CA THR A 56 2.93 -5.22 -11.66
C THR A 56 3.29 -4.05 -10.73
N ILE A 57 4.02 -4.31 -9.64
CA ILE A 57 4.41 -3.30 -8.64
C ILE A 57 5.85 -2.82 -8.88
N TRP A 58 6.71 -3.69 -9.41
CA TRP A 58 8.16 -3.51 -9.52
C TRP A 58 8.58 -2.21 -10.21
N GLY A 59 7.91 -1.89 -11.33
CA GLY A 59 8.12 -0.65 -12.07
C GLY A 59 9.57 -0.41 -12.48
N ASN A 60 10.28 -1.45 -12.94
CA ASN A 60 11.70 -1.39 -13.31
C ASN A 60 12.58 -0.71 -12.23
N ARG A 61 12.55 -1.24 -11.01
CA ARG A 61 13.22 -0.72 -9.80
C ARG A 61 12.59 0.52 -9.16
N ALA A 62 11.51 1.09 -9.71
CA ALA A 62 10.81 2.21 -9.06
C ALA A 62 10.20 1.83 -7.70
N ALA A 63 9.97 0.54 -7.44
CA ALA A 63 9.53 0.05 -6.13
C ALA A 63 10.63 0.02 -5.06
N CYS A 64 11.91 0.09 -5.43
CA CYS A 64 13.02 -0.04 -4.49
C CYS A 64 12.97 1.05 -3.41
N GLY A 65 13.06 0.64 -2.14
CA GLY A 65 13.06 1.55 -0.98
C GLY A 65 11.69 2.11 -0.60
N ARG A 66 10.62 1.77 -1.33
CA ARG A 66 9.26 2.15 -0.95
C ARG A 66 8.77 1.28 0.21
N MET A 67 8.13 1.93 1.18
CA MET A 67 7.45 1.24 2.28
C MET A 67 5.98 1.05 1.93
N TYR A 68 5.50 -0.18 2.08
CA TYR A 68 4.10 -0.54 1.83
C TYR A 68 3.42 -0.93 3.14
N ARG A 69 2.17 -0.50 3.31
CA ARG A 69 1.28 -1.03 4.34
C ARG A 69 0.43 -2.12 3.69
N VAL A 70 0.63 -3.35 4.11
CA VAL A 70 -0.13 -4.51 3.65
C VAL A 70 -1.15 -4.89 4.72
N THR A 71 -2.36 -5.25 4.32
CA THR A 71 -3.41 -5.76 5.20
C THR A 71 -3.97 -7.03 4.58
N CYS A 72 -3.95 -8.13 5.34
CA CYS A 72 -4.61 -9.36 4.91
C CYS A 72 -6.12 -9.17 4.99
N THR A 73 -6.81 -9.35 3.86
CA THR A 73 -8.27 -9.17 3.75
C THR A 73 -9.04 -10.49 3.79
N GLY A 74 -8.37 -11.63 3.74
CA GLY A 74 -8.98 -12.96 3.73
C GLY A 74 -8.05 -14.04 4.29
N PRO A 75 -8.54 -15.30 4.36
CA PRO A 75 -7.73 -16.43 4.80
C PRO A 75 -6.55 -16.67 3.85
N THR A 76 -5.47 -17.25 4.38
CA THR A 76 -4.45 -17.91 3.56
C THR A 76 -5.06 -19.13 2.88
N ASN A 77 -4.63 -19.46 1.65
CA ASN A 77 -5.11 -20.60 0.86
C ASN A 77 -5.44 -21.86 1.67
#